data_AF-A0A7Y6YEG4-F1
#
_entry.id   AF-A0A7Y6YEG4-F1
#
_cell.length_a   1.000
_cell.length_b   1.000
_cell.length_c   1.000
_cell.angle_alpha   90.00
_cell.angle_beta   90.00
_cell.angle_gamma   90.00
#
_symmetry.space_group_name_H-M   'P 1'
#
loop_
_entity.id
_entity.type
_entity.pdbx_description
1 polymer ?
#
loop_
_entity_poly.entity_id
_entity_poly.type
_entity_poly.pdbx_seq_one_letter_code
_entity_poly.pdbx_strand_id
1 'polypeptide(L)'
;MKTAITKMTGALLLFTVASTSTFAQPEHARSERSDRMEHLERRLERLDLTEEQSQELREQMEVLRIKMQELRSAHGERGELRAQINEILTEEQRAEAMRMRELRREEMRTRDREREDMQRSRRERAESRDLEQMMESLNLTEEQREEIRSITEVERQKREESREQMQAIMQDFKQSMEEILTEEQFEMLREQQHRRGAHHRR
;
A
#
# COMPACT_ATOMS: atom_id res chain seq x y z
N MET A 1 -25.39 56.11 -33.49
CA MET A 1 -25.46 55.20 -34.65
C MET A 1 -25.89 53.82 -34.15
N LYS A 2 -26.89 53.24 -34.80
CA LYS A 2 -27.44 51.89 -34.55
C LYS A 2 -26.43 50.83 -35.02
N THR A 3 -26.30 49.71 -34.32
CA THR A 3 -26.20 48.37 -34.92
C THR A 3 -26.47 47.30 -33.88
N ALA A 4 -27.43 46.44 -34.22
CA ALA A 4 -27.86 45.27 -33.49
C ALA A 4 -26.97 44.08 -33.85
N ILE A 5 -26.71 43.18 -32.90
CA ILE A 5 -26.29 41.80 -33.21
C ILE A 5 -27.00 40.87 -32.22
N THR A 6 -28.16 40.39 -32.66
CA THR A 6 -28.89 39.22 -32.17
C THR A 6 -28.05 37.97 -32.47
N LYS A 7 -27.74 37.15 -31.46
CA LYS A 7 -27.18 35.80 -31.69
C LYS A 7 -27.94 34.76 -30.87
N MET A 8 -28.22 33.69 -31.59
CA MET A 8 -29.22 32.65 -31.33
C MET A 8 -28.96 31.84 -30.05
N THR A 9 -30.05 31.61 -29.35
CA THR A 9 -30.35 30.48 -28.48
C THR A 9 -30.02 29.16 -29.19
N GLY A 10 -28.88 28.57 -28.85
CA GLY A 10 -28.54 27.18 -29.18
C GLY A 10 -28.79 26.31 -27.95
N ALA A 11 -29.90 25.57 -27.96
CA ALA A 11 -30.21 24.58 -26.94
C ALA A 11 -29.23 23.40 -27.07
N LEU A 12 -28.21 23.38 -26.21
CA LEU A 12 -27.29 22.25 -26.08
C LEU A 12 -27.97 21.21 -25.18
N LEU A 13 -28.56 20.18 -25.79
CA LEU A 13 -29.05 18.98 -25.10
C LEU A 13 -27.84 18.17 -24.61
N LEU A 14 -27.45 18.40 -23.35
CA LEU A 14 -26.49 17.56 -22.64
C LEU A 14 -27.15 16.22 -22.30
N PHE A 15 -26.89 15.20 -23.11
CA PHE A 15 -27.13 13.82 -22.73
C PHE A 15 -26.09 13.43 -21.67
N THR A 16 -26.46 13.59 -20.40
CA THR A 16 -25.74 12.98 -19.29
C THR A 16 -26.02 11.48 -19.29
N VAL A 17 -25.17 10.72 -19.97
CA VAL A 17 -25.10 9.27 -19.77
C VAL A 17 -24.45 9.07 -18.39
N ALA A 18 -25.30 8.97 -17.36
CA ALA A 18 -24.88 8.50 -16.05
C ALA A 18 -24.60 6.99 -16.16
N SER A 19 -23.41 6.64 -16.64
CA SER A 19 -22.87 5.30 -16.52
C SER A 19 -22.56 5.07 -15.04
N THR A 20 -23.55 4.58 -14.29
CA THR A 20 -23.31 3.98 -12.98
C THR A 20 -22.62 2.64 -13.21
N SER A 21 -21.33 2.68 -13.51
CA SER A 21 -20.47 1.53 -13.29
C SER A 21 -20.36 1.38 -11.77
N THR A 22 -21.24 0.56 -11.19
CA THR A 22 -21.03 -0.04 -9.88
C THR A 22 -19.77 -0.89 -9.98
N PHE A 23 -18.63 -0.24 -9.79
CA PHE A 23 -17.36 -0.90 -9.59
C PHE A 23 -17.50 -1.65 -8.26
N ALA A 24 -17.81 -2.94 -8.36
CA ALA A 24 -17.72 -3.85 -7.23
C ALA A 24 -16.26 -3.84 -6.78
N GLN A 25 -15.94 -3.00 -5.81
CA GLN A 25 -14.68 -3.06 -5.09
C GLN A 25 -14.61 -4.45 -4.47
N PRO A 26 -13.60 -5.28 -4.80
CA PRO A 26 -13.43 -6.53 -4.10
C PRO A 26 -13.16 -6.22 -2.61
N GLU A 27 -14.11 -6.58 -1.73
CA GLU A 27 -14.07 -6.36 -0.27
C GLU A 27 -12.90 -7.07 0.45
N HIS A 28 -12.05 -7.81 -0.26
CA HIS A 28 -11.06 -8.71 0.36
C HIS A 28 -9.62 -8.19 0.39
N ALA A 29 -9.39 -6.90 0.13
CA ALA A 29 -8.10 -6.26 0.41
C ALA A 29 -8.10 -5.56 1.78
N ARG A 30 -8.63 -6.21 2.84
CA ARG A 30 -8.20 -5.86 4.20
C ARG A 30 -6.72 -6.20 4.29
N SER A 31 -5.88 -5.19 4.06
CA SER A 31 -4.44 -5.32 4.02
C SER A 31 -3.93 -6.00 5.30
N GLU A 32 -3.00 -6.94 5.19
CA GLU A 32 -2.29 -7.63 6.31
C GLU A 32 -1.74 -6.69 7.42
N ARG A 33 -1.75 -5.36 7.22
CA ARG A 33 -1.40 -4.33 8.21
C ARG A 33 -2.54 -3.83 9.09
N SER A 34 -3.80 -3.88 8.63
CA SER A 34 -4.97 -3.62 9.48
C SER A 34 -4.98 -4.62 10.64
N ASP A 35 -4.64 -5.86 10.32
CA ASP A 35 -4.52 -6.95 11.28
C ASP A 35 -3.43 -6.69 12.33
N ARG A 36 -2.38 -5.91 12.01
CA ARG A 36 -1.30 -5.63 12.98
C ARG A 36 -1.73 -4.70 14.11
N MET A 37 -2.56 -3.69 13.81
CA MET A 37 -3.08 -2.76 14.82
C MET A 37 -4.11 -3.46 15.70
N GLU A 38 -5.06 -4.15 15.09
CA GLU A 38 -6.04 -4.97 15.81
C GLU A 38 -5.35 -6.06 16.64
N HIS A 39 -4.20 -6.57 16.17
CA HIS A 39 -3.40 -7.52 16.90
C HIS A 39 -2.67 -6.90 18.11
N LEU A 40 -2.23 -5.65 18.00
CA LEU A 40 -1.65 -4.91 19.12
C LEU A 40 -2.72 -4.62 20.18
N GLU A 41 -3.89 -4.13 19.78
CA GLU A 41 -5.04 -3.89 20.67
C GLU A 41 -5.37 -5.16 21.48
N ARG A 42 -5.53 -6.29 20.80
CA ARG A 42 -5.76 -7.60 21.44
C ARG A 42 -4.63 -8.07 22.37
N ARG A 43 -3.42 -7.53 22.26
CA ARG A 43 -2.32 -7.82 23.20
C ARG A 43 -2.39 -6.93 24.42
N LEU A 44 -2.67 -5.65 24.23
CA LEU A 44 -2.83 -4.69 25.33
C LEU A 44 -4.02 -5.07 26.22
N GLU A 45 -5.11 -5.59 25.64
CA GLU A 45 -6.26 -6.14 26.39
C GLU A 45 -5.92 -7.30 27.33
N ARG A 46 -4.77 -7.97 27.13
CA ARG A 46 -4.31 -9.08 27.99
C ARG A 46 -3.42 -8.60 29.14
N LEU A 47 -3.07 -7.32 29.17
CA LEU A 47 -2.35 -6.72 30.27
C LEU A 47 -3.40 -6.25 31.30
N ASP A 48 -3.11 -6.46 32.57
CA ASP A 48 -3.93 -5.91 33.66
C ASP A 48 -3.64 -4.40 33.79
N LEU A 49 -4.14 -3.62 32.84
CA LEU A 49 -3.95 -2.16 32.77
C LEU A 49 -4.90 -1.47 33.76
N THR A 50 -4.42 -0.38 34.36
CA THR A 50 -5.32 0.55 35.06
C THR A 50 -6.20 1.29 34.06
N GLU A 51 -7.31 1.88 34.52
CA GLU A 51 -8.19 2.66 33.65
C GLU A 51 -7.45 3.86 33.02
N GLU A 52 -6.57 4.51 33.79
CA GLU A 52 -5.74 5.63 33.31
C GLU A 52 -4.76 5.17 32.22
N GLN A 53 -4.03 4.07 32.45
CA GLN A 53 -3.11 3.49 31.44
C GLN A 53 -3.86 3.06 30.17
N SER A 54 -5.04 2.45 30.33
CA SER A 54 -5.89 2.02 29.22
C SER A 54 -6.36 3.20 28.37
N GLN A 55 -6.78 4.28 29.01
CA GLN A 55 -7.20 5.51 28.32
C GLN A 55 -6.03 6.16 27.57
N GLU A 56 -4.88 6.29 28.20
CA GLU A 56 -3.70 6.90 27.58
C GLU A 56 -3.20 6.07 26.38
N LEU A 57 -3.21 4.73 26.50
CA LEU A 57 -2.86 3.85 25.38
C LEU A 57 -3.84 3.97 24.20
N ARG A 58 -5.14 4.13 24.46
CA ARG A 58 -6.12 4.35 23.38
C ARG A 58 -5.84 5.63 22.61
N GLU A 59 -5.50 6.70 23.32
CA GLU A 59 -5.15 7.98 22.71
C GLU A 59 -3.89 7.86 21.85
N GLN A 60 -2.84 7.20 22.35
CA GLN A 60 -1.62 6.93 21.57
C GLN A 60 -1.88 6.04 20.36
N MET A 61 -2.75 5.03 20.48
CA MET A 61 -3.14 4.18 19.35
C MET A 61 -3.89 4.96 18.27
N GLU A 62 -4.74 5.90 18.64
CA GLU A 62 -5.45 6.74 17.67
C GLU A 62 -4.50 7.71 16.96
N VAL A 63 -3.56 8.32 17.68
CA VAL A 63 -2.47 9.12 17.08
C VAL A 63 -1.68 8.28 16.09
N LEU A 64 -1.31 7.05 16.46
CA LEU A 64 -0.62 6.12 15.58
C LEU A 64 -1.46 5.80 14.34
N ARG A 65 -2.76 5.54 14.51
CA ARG A 65 -3.70 5.23 13.43
C ARG A 65 -3.76 6.35 12.39
N ILE A 66 -3.85 7.60 12.85
CA ILE A 66 -3.87 8.79 11.99
C ILE A 66 -2.56 8.90 11.21
N LYS A 67 -1.40 8.86 11.88
CA LYS A 67 -0.08 8.92 11.23
C LYS A 67 0.09 7.81 10.17
N MET A 68 -0.38 6.60 10.48
CA MET A 68 -0.36 5.47 9.56
C MET A 68 -1.27 5.67 8.34
N GLN A 69 -2.42 6.31 8.53
CA GLN A 69 -3.35 6.64 7.47
C GLN A 69 -2.83 7.76 6.56
N GLU A 70 -2.17 8.77 7.13
CA GLU A 70 -1.52 9.84 6.36
C GLU A 70 -0.41 9.28 5.47
N LEU A 71 0.47 8.44 6.04
CA LEU A 71 1.47 7.72 5.24
C LEU A 71 0.82 6.89 4.14
N ARG A 72 -0.26 6.15 4.43
CA ARG A 72 -0.95 5.37 3.40
C ARG A 72 -1.50 6.23 2.28
N SER A 73 -2.09 7.37 2.61
CA SER A 73 -2.66 8.29 1.63
C SER A 73 -1.58 8.88 0.74
N ALA A 74 -0.40 9.20 1.30
CA ALA A 74 0.78 9.59 0.54
C ALA A 74 1.28 8.49 -0.43
N HIS A 75 1.03 7.20 -0.14
CA HIS A 75 1.42 6.07 -0.98
C HIS A 75 0.36 5.60 -2.00
N GLY A 76 -0.78 6.29 -2.10
CA GLY A 76 -1.75 6.08 -3.18
C GLY A 76 -1.15 6.26 -4.59
N GLU A 77 0.01 6.91 -4.68
CA GLU A 77 0.77 7.23 -5.90
C GLU A 77 1.24 6.01 -6.71
N ARG A 78 1.12 4.78 -6.19
CA ARG A 78 1.39 3.57 -7.01
C ARG A 78 0.50 3.48 -8.27
N GLY A 79 -0.70 4.07 -8.20
CA GLY A 79 -1.57 4.21 -9.38
C GLY A 79 -0.99 5.21 -10.39
N GLU A 80 -0.38 6.29 -9.90
CA GLU A 80 0.20 7.37 -10.70
C GLU A 80 1.46 6.90 -11.42
N LEU A 81 2.35 6.17 -10.75
CA LEU A 81 3.51 5.55 -11.39
C LEU A 81 3.10 4.67 -12.58
N ARG A 82 2.03 3.89 -12.42
CA ARG A 82 1.52 3.03 -13.50
C ARG A 82 0.90 3.84 -14.63
N ALA A 83 0.25 4.94 -14.31
CA ALA A 83 -0.30 5.86 -15.31
C ALA A 83 0.83 6.53 -16.11
N GLN A 84 1.85 7.05 -15.44
CA GLN A 84 3.03 7.67 -16.06
C GLN A 84 3.78 6.69 -16.98
N ILE A 85 4.03 5.45 -16.51
CA ILE A 85 4.64 4.41 -17.36
C ILE A 85 3.75 4.11 -18.57
N ASN A 86 2.43 4.01 -18.39
CA ASN A 86 1.52 3.75 -19.50
C ASN A 86 1.56 4.89 -20.54
N GLU A 87 1.69 6.15 -20.14
CA GLU A 87 1.73 7.29 -21.04
C GLU A 87 2.89 7.22 -22.05
N ILE A 88 4.05 6.70 -21.65
CA ILE A 88 5.27 6.58 -22.47
C ILE A 88 5.22 5.36 -23.41
N LEU A 89 4.41 4.35 -23.10
CA LEU A 89 4.28 3.14 -23.91
C LEU A 89 3.37 3.36 -25.13
N THR A 90 3.73 2.74 -26.26
CA THR A 90 2.85 2.67 -27.43
C THR A 90 1.62 1.79 -27.15
N GLU A 91 0.59 1.90 -27.99
CA GLU A 91 -0.65 1.11 -27.80
C GLU A 91 -0.38 -0.41 -27.82
N GLU A 92 0.50 -0.87 -28.71
CA GLU A 92 0.91 -2.28 -28.77
C GLU A 92 1.67 -2.71 -27.51
N GLN A 93 2.58 -1.87 -27.01
CA GLN A 93 3.32 -2.13 -25.77
C GLN A 93 2.40 -2.13 -24.54
N ARG A 94 1.38 -1.27 -24.52
CA ARG A 94 0.34 -1.24 -23.47
C ARG A 94 -0.47 -2.54 -23.47
N ALA A 95 -0.89 -3.00 -24.65
CA ALA A 95 -1.64 -4.24 -24.79
C ALA A 95 -0.83 -5.45 -24.29
N GLU A 96 0.45 -5.53 -24.64
CA GLU A 96 1.32 -6.61 -24.18
C GLU A 96 1.61 -6.51 -22.67
N ALA A 97 1.81 -5.29 -22.14
CA ALA A 97 1.93 -5.07 -20.70
C ALA A 97 0.66 -5.50 -19.93
N MET A 98 -0.54 -5.30 -20.50
CA MET A 98 -1.79 -5.79 -19.93
C MET A 98 -1.87 -7.32 -19.94
N ARG A 99 -1.51 -7.97 -21.05
CA ARG A 99 -1.45 -9.44 -21.14
C ARG A 99 -0.49 -10.02 -20.10
N MET A 100 0.72 -9.46 -19.99
CA MET A 100 1.71 -9.91 -19.02
C MET A 100 1.24 -9.74 -17.57
N ARG A 101 0.53 -8.65 -17.27
CA ARG A 101 -0.09 -8.44 -15.94
C ARG A 101 -1.17 -9.48 -15.65
N GLU A 102 -1.97 -9.85 -16.63
CA GLU A 102 -3.03 -10.85 -16.48
C GLU A 102 -2.44 -12.25 -16.29
N LEU A 103 -1.45 -12.63 -17.10
CA LEU A 103 -0.71 -13.88 -16.95
C LEU A 103 -0.08 -13.98 -15.56
N ARG A 104 0.54 -12.90 -15.07
CA ARG A 104 1.09 -12.85 -13.70
C ARG A 104 0.02 -12.94 -12.63
N ARG A 105 -1.16 -12.35 -12.82
CA ARG A 105 -2.27 -12.51 -11.87
C ARG A 105 -2.73 -13.95 -11.80
N GLU A 106 -2.80 -14.63 -12.94
CA GLU A 106 -3.17 -16.04 -13.00
C GLU A 106 -2.09 -16.94 -12.40
N GLU A 107 -0.82 -16.68 -12.72
CA GLU A 107 0.32 -17.33 -12.10
C GLU A 107 0.36 -17.09 -10.58
N MET A 108 0.02 -15.87 -10.13
CA MET A 108 -0.06 -15.57 -8.70
C MET A 108 -1.22 -16.30 -8.04
N ARG A 109 -2.40 -16.39 -8.68
CA ARG A 109 -3.54 -17.16 -8.16
C ARG A 109 -3.23 -18.65 -8.07
N THR A 110 -2.51 -19.21 -9.04
CA THR A 110 -2.06 -20.61 -9.02
C THR A 110 -0.99 -20.82 -7.96
N ARG A 111 0.03 -19.95 -7.91
CA ARG A 111 1.04 -19.95 -6.86
C ARG A 111 0.48 -19.71 -5.47
N ASP A 112 -0.58 -18.93 -5.28
CA ASP A 112 -1.17 -18.69 -3.96
C ASP A 112 -1.91 -19.94 -3.47
N ARG A 113 -2.57 -20.68 -4.38
CA ARG A 113 -3.08 -22.03 -4.11
C ARG A 113 -1.94 -23.01 -3.77
N GLU A 114 -0.80 -22.91 -4.45
CA GLU A 114 0.40 -23.73 -4.16
C GLU A 114 1.21 -23.24 -2.95
N ARG A 115 1.06 -21.98 -2.55
CA ARG A 115 1.78 -21.34 -1.43
C ARG A 115 1.13 -21.63 -0.10
N GLU A 116 -0.16 -21.96 -0.03
CA GLU A 116 -0.75 -22.58 1.17
C GLU A 116 0.10 -23.81 1.60
N ASP A 117 0.74 -24.50 0.66
CA ASP A 117 1.66 -25.62 0.93
C ASP A 117 3.14 -25.25 1.14
N MET A 118 3.58 -24.02 0.80
CA MET A 118 5.00 -23.60 0.78
C MET A 118 5.30 -22.27 1.51
N GLN A 119 4.43 -21.80 2.40
CA GLN A 119 4.64 -20.57 3.17
C GLN A 119 5.67 -20.77 4.29
N ARG A 120 6.96 -20.51 4.01
CA ARG A 120 7.87 -19.96 5.05
C ARG A 120 9.17 -19.26 4.61
N SER A 121 9.68 -19.41 3.39
CA SER A 121 11.06 -18.91 3.10
C SER A 121 11.26 -17.89 1.97
N ARG A 122 10.23 -17.45 1.23
CA ARG A 122 10.44 -16.70 -0.05
C ARG A 122 9.88 -15.28 -0.16
N ARG A 123 9.24 -14.71 0.87
CA ARG A 123 8.38 -13.52 0.71
C ARG A 123 9.08 -12.16 0.51
N GLU A 124 10.42 -12.06 0.50
CA GLU A 124 11.12 -10.76 0.37
C GLU A 124 11.95 -10.54 -0.91
N ARG A 125 12.08 -11.52 -1.81
CA ARG A 125 12.97 -11.40 -3.00
C ARG A 125 12.28 -11.37 -4.37
N ALA A 126 10.95 -11.47 -4.45
CA ALA A 126 10.25 -11.66 -5.73
C ALA A 126 9.87 -10.34 -6.44
N GLU A 127 9.42 -9.31 -5.71
CA GLU A 127 8.72 -8.18 -6.36
C GLU A 127 9.63 -7.22 -7.15
N SER A 128 10.91 -7.09 -6.78
CA SER A 128 11.85 -6.23 -7.52
C SER A 128 12.36 -6.88 -8.82
N ARG A 129 12.52 -8.22 -8.84
CA ARG A 129 12.97 -8.95 -10.04
C ARG A 129 11.89 -8.96 -11.13
N ASP A 130 10.63 -8.95 -10.74
CA ASP A 130 9.51 -9.05 -11.66
C ASP A 130 9.35 -7.80 -12.53
N LEU A 131 9.69 -6.60 -12.04
CA LEU A 131 9.60 -5.38 -12.85
C LEU A 131 10.74 -5.34 -13.89
N GLU A 132 11.95 -5.66 -13.45
CA GLU A 132 13.16 -5.67 -14.29
C GLU A 132 13.03 -6.70 -15.42
N GLN A 133 12.56 -7.91 -15.11
CA GLN A 133 12.24 -8.93 -16.12
C GLN A 133 11.12 -8.50 -17.09
N MET A 134 10.13 -7.73 -16.61
CA MET A 134 9.08 -7.20 -17.49
C MET A 134 9.67 -6.20 -18.48
N MET A 135 10.58 -5.33 -18.03
CA MET A 135 11.21 -4.34 -18.88
C MET A 135 12.11 -4.96 -19.94
N GLU A 136 12.86 -6.01 -19.59
CA GLU A 136 13.68 -6.77 -20.55
C GLU A 136 12.83 -7.37 -21.68
N SER A 137 11.58 -7.76 -21.40
CA SER A 137 10.69 -8.37 -22.37
C SER A 137 10.02 -7.38 -23.36
N LEU A 138 10.02 -6.08 -23.07
CA LEU A 138 9.20 -5.10 -23.78
C LEU A 138 9.86 -4.43 -25.02
N ASN A 139 11.00 -4.93 -25.50
CA ASN A 139 11.73 -4.35 -26.64
C ASN A 139 11.86 -2.81 -26.57
N LEU A 140 12.04 -2.28 -25.35
CA LEU A 140 12.09 -0.85 -25.09
C LEU A 140 13.32 -0.22 -25.74
N THR A 141 13.17 0.98 -26.30
CA THR A 141 14.30 1.78 -26.78
C THR A 141 15.20 2.19 -25.62
N GLU A 142 16.45 2.58 -25.89
CA GLU A 142 17.37 2.99 -24.80
C GLU A 142 16.86 4.23 -24.06
N GLU A 143 16.25 5.19 -24.78
CA GLU A 143 15.63 6.37 -24.19
C GLU A 143 14.48 6.00 -23.24
N GLN A 144 13.58 5.09 -23.66
CA GLN A 144 12.49 4.60 -22.81
C GLN A 144 13.00 3.85 -21.58
N ARG A 145 14.09 3.08 -21.71
CA ARG A 145 14.71 2.38 -20.59
C ARG A 145 15.27 3.35 -19.55
N GLU A 146 15.95 4.40 -20.00
CA GLU A 146 16.53 5.39 -19.11
C GLU A 146 15.45 6.21 -18.40
N GLU A 147 14.37 6.57 -19.11
CA GLU A 147 13.24 7.26 -18.51
C GLU A 147 12.57 6.40 -17.42
N ILE A 148 12.30 5.12 -17.69
CA ILE A 148 11.72 4.21 -16.69
C ILE A 148 12.67 3.98 -15.51
N ARG A 149 13.99 3.92 -15.74
CA ARG A 149 14.98 3.83 -14.65
C ARG A 149 14.90 5.07 -13.76
N SER A 150 14.84 6.27 -14.33
CA SER A 150 14.75 7.51 -13.55
C SER A 150 13.48 7.56 -12.68
N ILE A 151 12.34 7.18 -13.24
CA ILE A 151 11.07 7.10 -12.51
C ILE A 151 11.14 6.05 -11.40
N THR A 152 11.71 4.88 -11.68
CA THR A 152 11.83 3.79 -10.69
C THR A 152 12.75 4.16 -9.53
N GLU A 153 13.81 4.94 -9.80
CA GLU A 153 14.74 5.43 -8.79
C GLU A 153 14.08 6.44 -7.85
N VAL A 154 13.34 7.41 -8.38
CA VAL A 154 12.57 8.36 -7.57
C VAL A 154 11.57 7.63 -6.67
N GLU A 155 10.87 6.65 -7.22
CA GLU A 155 9.93 5.82 -6.46
C GLU A 155 10.61 4.91 -5.42
N ARG A 156 11.85 4.50 -5.68
CA ARG A 156 12.66 3.77 -4.70
C ARG A 156 13.00 4.69 -3.52
N GLN A 157 13.46 5.90 -3.79
CA GLN A 157 13.79 6.88 -2.76
C GLN A 157 12.57 7.22 -1.88
N LYS A 158 11.41 7.53 -2.49
CA LYS A 158 10.16 7.74 -1.74
C LYS A 158 9.78 6.56 -0.83
N ARG A 159 10.03 5.33 -1.28
CA ARG A 159 9.77 4.14 -0.46
C ARG A 159 10.76 4.00 0.69
N GLU A 160 12.02 4.35 0.48
CA GLU A 160 13.05 4.34 1.53
C GLU A 160 12.73 5.40 2.59
N GLU A 161 12.46 6.64 2.19
CA GLU A 161 12.03 7.72 3.08
C GLU A 161 10.79 7.32 3.88
N SER A 162 9.79 6.72 3.22
CA SER A 162 8.62 6.24 3.95
C SER A 162 8.91 5.10 4.92
N ARG A 163 9.87 4.21 4.60
CA ARG A 163 10.28 3.16 5.52
C ARG A 163 10.94 3.77 6.75
N GLU A 164 11.77 4.80 6.58
CA GLU A 164 12.39 5.53 7.69
C GLU A 164 11.33 6.25 8.53
N GLN A 165 10.41 6.98 7.92
CA GLN A 165 9.28 7.61 8.62
C GLN A 165 8.44 6.59 9.40
N MET A 166 8.16 5.45 8.79
CA MET A 166 7.46 4.35 9.44
C MET A 166 8.23 3.83 10.66
N GLN A 167 9.54 3.64 10.54
CA GLN A 167 10.38 3.18 11.64
C GLN A 167 10.42 4.20 12.78
N ALA A 168 10.55 5.48 12.46
CA ALA A 168 10.52 6.56 13.44
C ALA A 168 9.18 6.58 14.21
N ILE A 169 8.05 6.55 13.50
CA ILE A 169 6.72 6.53 14.12
C ILE A 169 6.54 5.29 15.04
N MET A 170 7.02 4.12 14.61
CA MET A 170 6.95 2.91 15.44
C MET A 170 7.86 3.00 16.67
N GLN A 171 9.01 3.66 16.55
CA GLN A 171 9.93 3.88 17.66
C GLN A 171 9.33 4.85 18.68
N ASP A 172 8.77 5.97 18.23
CA ASP A 172 8.09 6.94 19.08
C ASP A 172 6.95 6.26 19.85
N PHE A 173 6.10 5.52 19.14
CA PHE A 173 4.99 4.80 19.77
C PHE A 173 5.48 3.76 20.78
N LYS A 174 6.59 3.07 20.49
CA LYS A 174 7.21 2.13 21.43
C LYS A 174 7.69 2.84 22.69
N GLN A 175 8.31 4.01 22.57
CA GLN A 175 8.75 4.81 23.72
C GLN A 175 7.56 5.26 24.56
N SER A 176 6.48 5.75 23.95
CA SER A 176 5.26 6.09 24.68
C SER A 176 4.66 4.89 25.43
N MET A 177 4.70 3.69 24.85
CA MET A 177 4.29 2.48 25.58
C MET A 177 5.22 2.14 26.75
N GLU A 178 6.53 2.36 26.62
CA GLU A 178 7.52 2.14 27.69
C GLU A 178 7.29 3.11 28.88
N GLU A 179 6.77 4.32 28.60
CA GLU A 179 6.44 5.30 29.64
C GLU A 179 5.12 4.98 30.37
N ILE A 180 4.11 4.45 29.65
CA ILE A 180 2.78 4.17 30.21
C ILE A 180 2.77 2.83 30.97
N LEU A 181 3.42 1.81 30.43
CA LEU A 181 3.41 0.47 30.99
C LEU A 181 4.45 0.33 32.09
N THR A 182 4.16 -0.51 33.09
CA THR A 182 5.19 -0.91 34.05
C THR A 182 6.25 -1.78 33.37
N GLU A 183 7.45 -1.84 33.94
CA GLU A 183 8.54 -2.68 33.41
C GLU A 183 8.12 -4.15 33.27
N GLU A 184 7.35 -4.68 34.24
CA GLU A 184 6.82 -6.04 34.19
C GLU A 184 5.81 -6.24 33.04
N GLN A 185 4.86 -5.31 32.88
CA GLN A 185 3.86 -5.36 31.79
C GLN A 185 4.56 -5.29 30.42
N PHE A 186 5.59 -4.48 30.32
CA PHE A 186 6.35 -4.30 29.09
C PHE A 186 7.17 -5.54 28.72
N GLU A 187 7.80 -6.21 29.70
CA GLU A 187 8.53 -7.45 29.45
C GLU A 187 7.59 -8.60 29.04
N MET A 188 6.39 -8.68 29.63
CA MET A 188 5.36 -9.62 29.17
C MET A 188 4.99 -9.38 27.70
N LEU A 189 4.87 -8.11 27.29
CA LEU A 189 4.58 -7.76 25.90
C LEU A 189 5.72 -8.18 24.96
N ARG A 190 6.98 -8.00 25.37
CA ARG A 190 8.17 -8.47 24.61
C ARG A 190 8.20 -9.99 24.50
N GLU A 191 7.94 -10.71 25.58
CA GLU A 191 7.94 -12.17 25.57
C GLU A 191 6.86 -12.73 24.63
N GLN A 192 5.67 -12.14 24.62
CA GLN A 192 4.60 -12.50 23.67
C GLN A 192 5.02 -12.29 22.21
N GLN A 193 5.83 -11.26 21.91
CA GLN A 193 6.38 -11.05 20.57
C GLN A 193 7.38 -12.15 20.20
N HIS A 194 8.30 -12.49 21.11
CA HIS A 194 9.33 -13.51 20.88
C HIS A 194 8.74 -14.91 20.67
N ARG A 195 7.72 -15.30 21.45
CA ARG A 195 7.05 -16.61 21.32
C ARG A 195 6.47 -16.82 19.92
N ARG A 196 5.86 -15.79 19.33
CA ARG A 196 5.32 -15.87 17.96
C ARG A 196 6.40 -15.98 16.89
N GLY A 197 7.48 -15.21 17.03
CA GLY A 197 8.63 -15.28 16.12
C GLY A 197 9.30 -16.66 16.12
N ALA A 198 9.36 -17.31 17.30
CA ALA A 198 9.89 -18.66 17.43
C ALA A 198 8.98 -19.72 16.77
N HIS A 199 7.66 -19.58 16.89
CA HIS A 199 6.71 -20.50 16.23
C HIS A 199 6.78 -20.45 14.71
N HIS A 200 7.19 -19.32 14.12
CA HIS A 200 7.36 -19.17 12.66
C HIS A 200 8.67 -19.74 12.12
N ARG A 201 9.59 -20.21 12.98
CA ARG A 201 10.87 -20.81 12.58
C ARG A 201 10.98 -22.34 12.76
N ARG A 202 9.98 -22.99 13.37
CA ARG A 202 9.90 -24.46 13.51
C ARG A 202 8.98 -25.07 12.47
#